data_AF-A0A377CJX1-F1
#
_entry.id   AF-A0A377CJX1-F1
#
_cell.length_a   1.000
_cell.length_b   1.000
_cell.length_c   1.000
_cell.angle_alpha   90.00
_cell.angle_beta   90.00
_cell.angle_gamma   90.00
#
_symmetry.space_group_name_H-M   'P 1'
#
loop_
_entity.id
_entity.type
_entity.pdbx_description
1 polymer ?
#
loop_
_entity_poly.entity_id
_entity_poly.type
_entity_poly.pdbx_seq_one_letter_code
_entity_poly.pdbx_strand_id
1 'polypeptide(L)'
;MAEITASLVKELRERTGAGMMDCKKALTEANGDIELAIENMRKSGAIKAAKKAGNVAADGVIKTKIDGNYGIILEVNCQTDFVAKDAGFQAFADKVLDAAVAGKSLTLKF
;
A
#
# COMPACT_ATOMS: atom_id res chain seq x y z
N MET A 1 24.73 -8.85 19.41
CA MET A 1 23.50 -8.58 18.63
C MET A 1 23.04 -7.20 19.01
N ALA A 2 22.72 -6.33 18.06
CA ALA A 2 22.17 -5.02 18.38
C ALA A 2 20.87 -5.21 19.17
N GLU A 3 20.77 -4.57 20.33
CA GLU A 3 19.57 -4.67 21.16
C GLU A 3 18.45 -3.87 20.49
N ILE A 4 17.47 -4.57 19.90
CA ILE A 4 16.34 -3.91 19.23
C ILE A 4 15.44 -3.31 20.31
N THR A 5 15.60 -2.00 20.54
CA THR A 5 14.83 -1.26 21.54
C THR A 5 13.39 -1.03 21.08
N ALA A 6 12.47 -0.90 22.04
CA ALA A 6 11.07 -0.56 21.75
C ALA A 6 10.94 0.80 21.03
N SER A 7 11.86 1.74 21.30
CA SER A 7 11.91 3.03 20.62
C SER A 7 12.19 2.89 19.13
N LEU A 8 13.17 2.07 18.75
CA LEU A 8 13.51 1.81 17.35
C LEU A 8 12.34 1.18 16.60
N VAL A 9 11.66 0.21 17.22
CA VAL A 9 10.48 -0.43 16.62
C VAL A 9 9.34 0.57 16.44
N LYS A 10 9.14 1.47 17.41
CA LYS A 10 8.14 2.54 17.33
C LYS A 10 8.46 3.51 16.18
N GLU A 11 9.70 3.97 16.08
CA GLU A 11 10.14 4.88 15.02
C GLU A 11 9.94 4.26 13.63
N LEU A 12 10.37 3.01 13.43
CA LEU A 12 10.18 2.33 12.16
C LEU A 12 8.70 2.16 11.81
N ARG A 13 7.85 1.86 12.81
CA ARG A 13 6.41 1.73 12.62
C ARG A 13 5.77 3.06 12.24
N GLU A 14 6.16 4.17 12.85
CA GLU A 14 5.62 5.50 12.52
C GLU A 14 5.99 5.92 11.09
N ARG A 15 7.19 5.57 10.62
CA ARG A 15 7.63 5.87 9.26
C ARG A 15 6.99 5.00 8.18
N THR A 16 6.69 3.73 8.49
CA THR A 16 6.24 2.75 7.48
C THR A 16 4.77 2.39 7.57
N GLY A 17 4.12 2.61 8.73
CA GLY A 17 2.77 2.14 9.02
C GLY A 17 2.66 0.61 9.20
N ALA A 18 3.78 -0.12 9.20
CA ALA A 18 3.75 -1.58 9.24
C ALA A 18 3.41 -2.15 10.63
N GLY A 19 3.06 -3.45 10.67
CA GLY A 19 2.76 -4.15 11.91
C GLY A 19 3.96 -4.19 12.87
N MET A 20 3.70 -4.17 14.17
CA MET A 20 4.73 -4.15 15.22
C MET A 20 5.76 -5.28 15.07
N MET A 21 5.27 -6.50 14.82
CA MET A 21 6.13 -7.68 14.65
C MET A 21 6.92 -7.67 13.35
N ASP A 22 6.37 -7.06 12.30
CA ASP A 22 7.08 -6.91 11.03
C ASP A 22 8.24 -5.91 11.19
N CYS A 23 8.01 -4.79 11.88
CA CYS A 23 9.05 -3.81 12.18
C CYS A 23 10.17 -4.42 13.04
N LYS A 24 9.80 -5.17 14.08
CA LYS A 24 10.79 -5.85 14.93
C LYS A 24 11.63 -6.85 14.15
N LYS A 25 11.01 -7.69 13.31
CA LYS A 25 11.73 -8.66 12.47
C LYS A 25 12.67 -7.99 11.49
N ALA A 26 12.19 -6.95 10.79
CA ALA A 26 13.00 -6.21 9.84
C ALA A 26 14.21 -5.55 10.51
N LEU A 27 14.04 -4.98 11.71
CA LEU A 27 15.14 -4.41 12.49
C LEU A 27 16.12 -5.48 12.97
N THR A 28 15.66 -6.66 13.38
CA THR A 28 16.54 -7.77 13.75
C THR A 28 17.40 -8.21 12.56
N GLU A 29 16.80 -8.35 11.37
CA GLU A 29 17.51 -8.74 10.15
C GLU A 29 18.48 -7.64 9.66
N ALA A 30 18.13 -6.38 9.88
CA ALA A 30 18.96 -5.21 9.57
C ALA A 30 19.94 -4.82 10.69
N ASN A 31 20.06 -5.63 11.76
CA ASN A 31 20.91 -5.32 12.92
C ASN A 31 20.67 -3.92 13.54
N GLY A 32 19.43 -3.46 13.55
CA GLY A 32 19.03 -2.16 14.12
C GLY A 32 19.14 -0.98 13.15
N ASP A 33 19.57 -1.18 11.91
CA ASP A 33 19.58 -0.14 10.88
C ASP A 33 18.17 0.10 10.34
N ILE A 34 17.64 1.32 10.56
CA ILE A 34 16.29 1.71 10.14
C ILE A 34 16.18 1.81 8.62
N GLU A 35 17.15 2.41 7.93
CA GLU A 35 17.07 2.62 6.49
C GLU A 35 17.16 1.29 5.75
N LEU A 36 18.06 0.41 6.19
CA LEU A 36 18.16 -0.95 5.67
C LEU A 36 16.89 -1.77 5.97
N ALA A 37 16.30 -1.62 7.16
CA ALA A 37 15.04 -2.27 7.50
C ALA A 37 13.88 -1.82 6.59
N ILE A 38 13.78 -0.51 6.31
CA ILE A 38 12.76 0.05 5.39
C ILE A 38 12.92 -0.56 3.99
N GLU A 39 14.16 -0.60 3.48
CA GLU A 39 14.43 -1.16 2.15
C GLU A 39 14.09 -2.66 2.07
N ASN A 40 14.45 -3.43 3.10
CA ASN A 40 14.10 -4.86 3.19
C ASN A 40 12.58 -5.08 3.28
N MET A 41 11.87 -4.22 4.02
CA MET A 41 10.41 -4.25 4.11
C MET A 41 9.75 -3.92 2.77
N ARG A 42 10.32 -2.98 2.00
CA ARG A 42 9.82 -2.63 0.68
C ARG A 42 9.93 -3.82 -0.28
N LYS A 43 11.09 -4.49 -0.30
CA LYS A 43 11.32 -5.69 -1.13
C LYS A 43 10.39 -6.84 -0.74
N SER A 44 10.24 -7.11 0.56
CA SER A 44 9.37 -8.18 1.04
C SER A 44 7.87 -7.86 0.94
N GLY A 45 7.51 -6.58 0.84
CA GLY A 45 6.13 -6.11 0.65
C GLY A 45 5.47 -6.70 -0.61
N ALA A 46 6.21 -6.80 -1.71
CA ALA A 46 5.71 -7.41 -2.95
C ALA A 46 5.33 -8.89 -2.76
N ILE A 47 6.11 -9.64 -1.98
CA ILE A 47 5.82 -11.05 -1.68
C ILE A 47 4.55 -11.17 -0.83
N LYS A 48 4.37 -10.26 0.15
CA LYS A 48 3.16 -10.22 0.97
C LYS A 48 1.93 -9.89 0.13
N ALA A 49 2.04 -8.95 -0.81
CA ALA A 49 0.97 -8.63 -1.75
C ALA A 49 0.62 -9.83 -2.64
N ALA A 50 1.62 -10.51 -3.22
CA ALA A 50 1.42 -11.70 -4.04
C ALA A 50 0.69 -12.82 -3.28
N LYS A 51 1.02 -13.03 -1.99
CA LYS A 51 0.30 -14.00 -1.14
C LYS A 51 -1.16 -13.60 -0.87
N LYS A 52 -1.47 -12.31 -0.83
CA LYS A 52 -2.83 -11.80 -0.62
C LYS A 52 -3.66 -11.75 -1.90
N ALA A 53 -3.02 -11.77 -3.08
CA ALA A 53 -3.71 -11.75 -4.37
C ALA A 53 -4.63 -12.96 -4.60
N GLY A 54 -4.41 -14.07 -3.89
CA GLY A 54 -5.31 -15.22 -3.90
C GLY A 54 -6.61 -15.01 -3.11
N ASN A 55 -6.71 -13.94 -2.32
CA ASN A 55 -7.93 -13.66 -1.57
C ASN A 55 -8.97 -12.98 -2.47
N VAL A 56 -10.25 -13.27 -2.24
CA VAL A 56 -11.34 -12.60 -2.95
C VAL A 56 -11.47 -11.15 -2.44
N ALA A 57 -11.44 -10.19 -3.37
CA ALA A 57 -11.68 -8.78 -3.13
C ALA A 57 -13.01 -8.39 -3.81
N ALA A 58 -14.12 -8.57 -3.09
CA ALA A 58 -15.47 -8.37 -3.63
C ALA A 58 -16.10 -7.00 -3.28
N ASP A 59 -15.46 -6.24 -2.39
CA ASP A 59 -15.83 -4.86 -2.08
C ASP A 59 -14.91 -3.89 -2.84
N GLY A 60 -15.17 -2.58 -2.76
CA GLY A 60 -14.31 -1.59 -3.41
C GLY A 60 -14.96 -0.24 -3.60
N VAL A 61 -14.35 0.54 -4.50
CA VAL A 61 -14.85 1.85 -4.90
C VAL A 61 -14.87 1.95 -6.41
N ILE A 62 -15.88 2.62 -6.93
CA ILE A 62 -15.93 3.09 -8.31
C ILE A 62 -15.68 4.60 -8.28
N LYS A 63 -14.73 5.05 -9.10
CA LYS A 63 -14.38 6.46 -9.28
C LYS A 63 -14.55 6.84 -10.74
N THR A 64 -15.00 8.05 -10.98
CA THR A 64 -15.21 8.55 -12.34
C THR A 64 -14.62 9.94 -12.48
N LYS A 65 -14.07 10.24 -13.66
CA LYS A 65 -13.57 11.57 -13.98
C LYS A 65 -13.75 11.86 -15.47
N ILE A 66 -14.12 13.09 -15.77
CA ILE A 66 -14.27 13.61 -17.12
C ILE A 66 -13.28 14.74 -17.31
N ASP A 67 -12.52 14.69 -18.39
CA ASP A 67 -11.59 15.72 -18.83
C ASP A 67 -11.97 16.13 -20.27
N GLY A 68 -12.66 17.27 -20.41
CA GLY A 68 -13.23 17.72 -21.68
C GLY A 68 -14.23 16.71 -22.26
N ASN A 69 -13.86 16.07 -23.37
CA ASN A 69 -14.66 15.06 -24.06
C ASN A 69 -14.22 13.61 -23.77
N TYR A 70 -13.31 13.41 -22.82
CA TYR A 70 -12.78 12.09 -22.47
C TYR A 70 -13.18 11.73 -21.03
N GLY A 71 -13.77 10.56 -20.83
CA GLY A 71 -14.22 10.07 -19.53
C GLY A 71 -13.57 8.74 -19.16
N ILE A 72 -13.18 8.60 -17.89
CA ILE A 72 -12.69 7.35 -17.30
C ILE A 72 -13.60 6.94 -16.15
N ILE A 73 -13.88 5.64 -16.10
CA ILE A 73 -14.43 4.94 -14.95
C ILE A 73 -13.34 3.99 -14.44
N LEU A 74 -13.03 4.06 -13.15
CA LEU A 74 -12.05 3.23 -12.47
C LEU A 74 -12.73 2.44 -11.37
N GLU A 75 -12.55 1.12 -11.38
CA GLU A 75 -12.91 0.24 -10.28
C GLU A 75 -11.64 -0.15 -9.52
N VAL A 76 -11.63 0.05 -8.20
CA VAL A 76 -10.54 -0.40 -7.33
C VAL A 76 -11.15 -1.26 -6.22
N ASN A 77 -10.86 -2.57 -6.25
CA ASN A 77 -11.43 -3.52 -5.31
C ASN A 77 -10.57 -3.68 -4.04
N CYS A 78 -11.25 -4.02 -2.95
CA CYS A 78 -10.68 -4.43 -1.67
C CYS A 78 -11.50 -5.56 -1.05
N GLN A 79 -11.04 -6.11 0.07
CA GLN A 79 -11.68 -7.27 0.68
C GLN A 79 -12.91 -6.93 1.53
N THR A 80 -12.99 -5.71 2.06
CA THR A 80 -14.05 -5.30 2.98
C THR A 80 -14.46 -3.85 2.73
N ASP A 81 -15.71 -3.53 3.06
CA ASP A 81 -16.27 -2.18 2.94
C ASP A 81 -15.58 -1.14 3.85
N PHE A 82 -15.04 -1.55 5.00
CA PHE A 82 -14.27 -0.67 5.88
C PHE A 82 -13.01 -0.15 5.20
N VAL A 83 -12.32 -1.00 4.43
CA VAL A 83 -11.15 -0.58 3.65
C VAL A 83 -11.57 0.34 2.50
N ALA A 84 -12.69 0.05 1.84
CA ALA A 84 -13.22 0.91 0.78
C ALA A 84 -13.48 2.35 1.28
N LYS A 85 -13.88 2.52 2.55
CA LYS A 85 -14.16 3.81 3.19
C LYS A 85 -12.94 4.47 3.84
N ASP A 86 -11.81 3.78 3.92
CA ASP A 86 -10.59 4.31 4.53
C ASP A 86 -10.01 5.48 3.71
N ALA A 87 -9.53 6.51 4.40
CA ALA A 87 -9.02 7.72 3.76
C ALA A 87 -7.77 7.45 2.90
N GLY A 88 -6.92 6.50 3.31
CA GLY A 88 -5.74 6.10 2.56
C GLY A 88 -6.12 5.36 1.27
N PHE A 89 -7.11 4.47 1.33
CA PHE A 89 -7.63 3.77 0.15
C PHE A 89 -8.30 4.72 -0.84
N GLN A 90 -9.11 5.66 -0.35
CA GLN A 90 -9.73 6.71 -1.17
C GLN A 90 -8.66 7.57 -1.87
N ALA A 91 -7.66 8.05 -1.12
CA ALA A 91 -6.57 8.85 -1.68
C ALA A 91 -5.72 8.06 -2.70
N PHE A 92 -5.56 6.75 -2.51
CA PHE A 92 -4.91 5.88 -3.49
C PHE A 92 -5.72 5.79 -4.79
N ALA A 93 -7.02 5.48 -4.70
CA ALA A 93 -7.89 5.38 -5.87
C ALA A 93 -7.96 6.70 -6.65
N ASP A 94 -8.02 7.85 -5.95
CA ASP A 94 -8.02 9.17 -6.58
C ASP A 94 -6.70 9.44 -7.33
N LYS A 95 -5.55 9.11 -6.75
CA LYS A 95 -4.25 9.23 -7.43
C LYS A 95 -4.15 8.35 -8.67
N VAL A 96 -4.66 7.12 -8.60
CA VAL A 96 -4.68 6.22 -9.76
C VAL A 96 -5.58 6.79 -10.86
N LEU A 97 -6.76 7.31 -10.50
CA LEU A 97 -7.67 7.95 -11.45
C LEU A 97 -7.02 9.15 -12.14
N ASP A 98 -6.37 10.03 -11.38
CA ASP A 98 -5.69 11.21 -11.93
C ASP A 98 -4.56 10.82 -12.89
N ALA A 99 -3.76 9.81 -12.52
CA ALA A 99 -2.72 9.27 -13.38
C ALA A 99 -3.31 8.61 -14.65
N ALA A 100 -4.43 7.89 -14.53
CA ALA A 100 -5.11 7.25 -15.65
C ALA A 100 -5.64 8.29 -16.66
N VAL A 101 -6.24 9.38 -16.17
CA VAL A 101 -6.75 10.47 -17.00
C VAL A 101 -5.60 11.18 -17.71
N ALA A 102 -4.53 11.52 -17.00
CA ALA A 102 -3.36 12.16 -17.59
C ALA A 102 -2.68 11.28 -18.66
N GLY A 103 -2.62 9.96 -18.42
CA GLY A 103 -2.05 8.99 -19.36
C GLY A 103 -3.00 8.55 -20.48
N LYS A 104 -4.30 8.90 -20.41
CA LYS A 104 -5.37 8.38 -21.27
C LYS A 104 -5.35 6.84 -21.40
N SER A 105 -5.07 6.16 -20.29
CA SER A 105 -4.88 4.71 -20.26
C SER A 105 -6.21 3.97 -20.10
N LEU A 106 -6.52 3.06 -21.02
CA LEU A 106 -7.73 2.23 -20.99
C LEU A 106 -7.56 0.93 -20.16
N THR A 107 -6.34 0.57 -19.79
CA THR A 107 -6.06 -0.68 -19.08
C THR A 107 -5.02 -0.47 -17.98
N LEU A 108 -5.46 -0.62 -16.74
CA LEU A 108 -4.61 -0.71 -15.57
C LEU A 108 -4.75 -2.14 -15.02
N LYS A 109 -3.72 -2.95 -15.21
CA LYS A 109 -3.60 -4.25 -14.53
C LYS A 109 -2.62 -4.06 -13.37
N PHE A 110 -3.09 -4.23 -12.15
CA PHE A 110 -2.29 -4.28 -10.94
C PHE A 110 -2.32 -5.69 -10.36
#